data_AF-A0A2V9IEN0-F1
#
_entry.id   AF-A0A2V9IEN0-F1
#
_cell.length_a   1.000
_cell.length_b   1.000
_cell.length_c   1.000
_cell.angle_alpha   90.00
_cell.angle_beta   90.00
_cell.angle_gamma   90.00
#
_symmetry.space_group_name_H-M   'P 1'
#
loop_
_entity.id
_entity.type
_entity.pdbx_description
1 polymer ?
#
loop_
_entity_poly.entity_id
_entity_poly.type
_entity_poly.pdbx_seq_one_letter_code
_entity_poly.pdbx_strand_id
1 'polypeptide(L)'
;MDAHIAAGKALTSLGRPAEALAHLLEAVRLDPQNEVAHYRLAQAHRRLGREPDAELEEATFRKLRDSHEPVRALFEQVQERPVMHQTIGPNEPQ
;
A
#
# COMPACT_ATOMS: atom_id res chain seq x y z
N MET A 1 9.88 -8.79 -3.84
CA MET A 1 10.34 -7.43 -4.18
C MET A 1 10.45 -7.38 -5.69
N ASP A 2 9.63 -6.56 -6.36
CA ASP A 2 9.59 -6.52 -7.82
C ASP A 2 10.95 -6.05 -8.38
N ALA A 3 11.50 -6.81 -9.34
CA ALA A 3 12.78 -6.52 -9.96
C ALA A 3 12.76 -5.14 -10.65
N HIS A 4 11.61 -4.74 -11.17
CA HIS A 4 11.40 -3.43 -11.80
C HIS A 4 11.51 -2.28 -10.78
N ILE A 5 10.97 -2.45 -9.57
CA ILE A 5 11.07 -1.45 -8.50
C ILE A 5 12.52 -1.31 -8.02
N ALA A 6 13.23 -2.43 -7.88
CA ALA A 6 14.64 -2.43 -7.50
C ALA A 6 15.52 -1.73 -8.56
N ALA A 7 15.29 -2.03 -9.84
CA ALA A 7 15.97 -1.39 -10.96
C ALA A 7 15.69 0.12 -11.01
N GLY A 8 14.42 0.52 -10.88
CA GLY A 8 14.01 1.92 -10.83
C GLY A 8 14.67 2.70 -9.69
N LYS A 9 14.75 2.10 -8.50
CA LYS A 9 15.47 2.68 -7.35
C LYS A 9 16.95 2.87 -7.68
N ALA A 10 17.62 1.85 -8.20
CA ALA A 10 19.04 1.90 -8.52
C ALA A 10 19.34 2.98 -9.58
N LEU A 11 18.58 3.00 -10.68
CA LEU A 11 18.73 3.98 -11.75
C LEU A 11 18.47 5.41 -11.29
N THR A 12 17.46 5.61 -10.44
CA THR A 12 17.20 6.91 -9.80
C THR A 12 18.42 7.35 -8.98
N SER A 13 18.98 6.47 -8.13
CA SER A 13 20.17 6.74 -7.33
C SER A 13 21.43 7.01 -8.17
N LEU A 14 21.56 6.36 -9.32
CA LEU A 14 22.65 6.56 -10.28
C LEU A 14 22.54 7.86 -11.09
N GLY A 15 21.53 8.70 -10.83
CA GLY A 15 21.32 9.94 -11.57
C GLY A 15 20.75 9.71 -12.98
N ARG A 16 20.16 8.54 -13.22
CA ARG A 16 19.50 8.15 -14.48
C ARG A 16 17.98 8.00 -14.30
N PRO A 17 17.27 9.05 -13.81
CA PRO A 17 15.84 8.95 -13.50
C PRO A 17 14.96 8.72 -14.74
N ALA A 18 15.41 9.13 -15.94
CA ALA A 18 14.68 8.88 -17.19
C ALA A 18 14.53 7.37 -17.49
N GLU A 19 15.59 6.59 -17.23
CA GLU A 19 15.56 5.14 -17.43
C GLU A 19 14.85 4.43 -16.29
N ALA A 20 14.90 5.00 -15.08
CA ALA A 20 14.12 4.52 -13.96
C ALA A 20 12.62 4.51 -14.28
N LEU A 21 12.12 5.52 -15.00
CA LEU A 21 10.71 5.60 -15.39
C LEU A 21 10.25 4.36 -16.17
N ALA A 22 11.04 3.87 -17.13
CA ALA A 22 10.64 2.71 -17.94
C ALA A 22 10.42 1.47 -17.07
N HIS A 23 11.32 1.21 -16.12
CA HIS A 23 11.16 0.10 -15.18
C HIS A 23 10.00 0.32 -14.21
N LEU A 24 9.86 1.53 -13.67
CA LEU A 24 8.81 1.83 -12.69
C LEU A 24 7.40 1.85 -13.31
N LEU A 25 7.26 2.30 -14.55
CA LEU A 25 6.01 2.21 -15.31
C LEU A 25 5.62 0.76 -15.56
N GLU A 26 6.59 -0.11 -15.85
CA GLU A 26 6.34 -1.54 -15.97
C GLU A 26 5.90 -2.14 -14.63
N ALA A 27 6.50 -1.73 -13.51
CA ALA A 27 6.06 -2.15 -12.18
C ALA A 27 4.59 -1.76 -11.91
N VAL A 28 4.19 -0.53 -12.26
CA VAL A 28 2.79 -0.08 -12.16
C VAL A 28 1.87 -0.81 -13.15
N ARG A 29 2.37 -1.17 -14.34
CA ARG A 29 1.59 -1.95 -15.31
C ARG A 29 1.33 -3.38 -14.82
N LEU A 30 2.29 -3.97 -14.11
CA LEU A 30 2.18 -5.31 -13.53
C LEU A 30 1.31 -5.31 -12.27
N ASP A 31 1.49 -4.31 -11.40
CA ASP A 31 0.72 -4.13 -10.17
C ASP A 31 0.32 -2.65 -9.99
N PRO A 32 -0.87 -2.26 -10.47
CA PRO A 32 -1.37 -0.90 -10.36
C PRO A 32 -1.69 -0.45 -8.92
N GLN A 33 -1.72 -1.37 -7.95
CA GLN A 33 -1.99 -1.05 -6.55
C GLN A 33 -0.71 -0.99 -5.72
N ASN A 34 0.45 -1.13 -6.36
CA ASN A 34 1.73 -1.10 -5.68
C ASN A 34 2.11 0.32 -5.25
N GLU A 35 1.90 0.62 -3.97
CA GLU A 35 2.20 1.92 -3.39
C GLU A 35 3.70 2.26 -3.51
N VAL A 36 4.58 1.27 -3.44
CA VAL A 36 6.03 1.47 -3.56
C VAL A 36 6.41 1.89 -4.98
N ALA A 37 5.77 1.33 -6.02
CA ALA A 37 6.02 1.71 -7.41
C ALA A 37 5.62 3.18 -7.67
N HIS A 38 4.44 3.60 -7.21
CA HIS A 38 3.97 4.99 -7.31
C HIS A 38 4.89 5.97 -6.57
N TYR A 39 5.34 5.63 -5.35
CA TYR A 39 6.29 6.46 -4.61
C TYR A 39 7.65 6.61 -5.33
N ARG A 40 8.12 5.55 -6.00
CA ARG A 40 9.36 5.57 -6.77
C ARG A 40 9.21 6.38 -8.06
N LEU A 41 8.07 6.30 -8.74
CA LEU A 41 7.75 7.15 -9.90
C LEU A 41 7.78 8.62 -9.52
N ALA A 42 7.11 8.99 -8.42
CA ALA A 42 7.12 10.38 -7.93
C ALA A 42 8.54 10.92 -7.73
N GLN A 43 9.44 10.13 -7.12
CA GLN A 43 10.84 10.52 -6.95
C GLN A 43 11.61 10.65 -8.27
N ALA A 44 11.38 9.74 -9.22
CA ALA A 44 12.01 9.81 -10.54
C ALA A 44 11.54 11.05 -11.31
N HIS A 45 10.26 11.39 -11.25
CA HIS A 45 9.69 12.60 -11.85
C HIS A 45 10.26 13.88 -11.22
N ARG A 46 10.39 13.97 -9.89
CA ARG A 46 11.05 15.10 -9.22
C ARG A 46 12.49 15.30 -9.69
N ARG A 47 13.26 14.22 -9.82
CA ARG A 47 14.65 14.31 -10.34
C ARG A 47 14.73 14.74 -11.80
N LEU A 48 13.66 14.58 -12.56
CA LEU A 48 13.53 15.06 -13.94
C LEU A 48 12.98 16.48 -14.04
N GLY A 49 12.63 17.12 -12.91
CA GLY A 49 11.96 18.43 -12.89
C GLY A 49 10.50 18.39 -13.36
N ARG A 50 9.90 17.20 -13.39
CA ARG A 50 8.50 16.99 -13.80
C ARG A 50 7.59 17.01 -12.59
N GLU A 51 7.51 18.17 -11.95
CA GLU A 51 6.74 18.34 -10.70
C GLU A 51 5.26 17.95 -10.83
N PRO A 52 4.52 18.28 -11.92
CA PRO A 52 3.12 17.91 -12.04
C PRO A 52 2.89 16.39 -12.02
N ASP A 53 3.75 15.65 -12.73
CA ASP A 53 3.69 14.18 -12.74
C ASP A 53 4.06 13.60 -11.36
N ALA A 54 5.05 14.19 -10.70
CA ALA A 54 5.45 13.75 -9.37
C ALA A 54 4.34 13.93 -8.33
N GLU A 55 3.63 15.06 -8.36
CA GLU A 55 2.50 15.32 -7.47
C GLU A 55 1.35 14.34 -7.69
N LEU A 56 1.07 14.00 -8.95
CA LEU A 56 0.05 13.02 -9.33
C LEU A 56 0.38 11.64 -8.74
N GLU A 57 1.61 11.17 -8.95
CA GLU A 57 2.07 9.87 -8.46
C GLU A 57 2.12 9.82 -6.93
N GLU A 58 2.53 10.91 -6.27
CA GLU A 58 2.54 11.01 -4.82
C GLU A 58 1.12 11.04 -4.22
N ALA A 59 0.15 11.66 -4.92
CA ALA A 59 -1.24 11.62 -4.53
C ALA A 59 -1.80 10.19 -4.62
N THR A 60 -1.44 9.44 -5.65
CA THR A 60 -1.82 8.01 -5.79
C THR A 60 -1.19 7.16 -4.71
N PHE A 61 0.10 7.35 -4.42
CA PHE A 61 0.79 6.69 -3.30
C PHE A 61 0.06 6.94 -1.96
N ARG A 62 -0.28 8.19 -1.66
CA ARG A 62 -1.03 8.55 -0.43
C ARG A 62 -2.37 7.83 -0.39
N LYS A 63 -3.14 7.87 -1.48
CA LYS A 63 -4.43 7.17 -1.58
C LYS A 63 -4.31 5.67 -1.34
N LEU A 64 -3.33 5.01 -1.94
CA LEU A 64 -3.12 3.57 -1.79
C LEU A 64 -2.71 3.21 -0.36
N ARG A 65 -1.79 3.97 0.24
CA ARG A 65 -1.38 3.78 1.62
C ARG A 65 -2.53 3.96 2.61
N ASP A 66 -3.32 5.02 2.43
CA ASP A 66 -4.45 5.35 3.31
C ASP A 66 -5.64 4.38 3.08
N SER A 67 -5.77 3.82 1.87
CA SER A 67 -6.75 2.74 1.57
C SER A 67 -6.31 1.39 2.12
N HIS A 68 -5.01 1.21 2.42
CA HIS A 68 -4.47 0.05 3.12
C HIS A 68 -4.53 0.19 4.64
N GLU A 69 -5.36 1.11 5.17
CA GLU A 69 -5.77 1.11 6.58
C GLU A 69 -6.20 -0.31 6.94
N PRO A 70 -5.52 -0.97 7.88
CA PRO A 70 -5.77 -2.36 8.11
C PRO A 70 -7.18 -2.47 8.69
N VAL A 71 -7.91 -3.48 8.23
CA VAL A 71 -9.19 -3.94 8.79
C VAL A 71 -9.14 -4.07 10.33
N ARG A 72 -7.95 -4.01 10.94
CA ARG A 72 -7.69 -3.82 12.38
C ARG A 72 -8.54 -2.74 13.07
N ALA A 73 -8.76 -1.57 12.46
CA ALA A 73 -9.60 -0.54 13.07
C ALA A 73 -11.09 -0.98 13.13
N LEU A 74 -11.52 -1.86 12.23
CA LEU A 74 -12.85 -2.45 12.22
C LEU A 74 -12.97 -3.65 13.18
N PHE A 75 -11.88 -4.38 13.43
CA PHE A 75 -11.86 -5.55 14.32
C PHE A 75 -11.88 -5.21 15.82
N GLU A 76 -11.47 -4.00 16.21
CA GLU A 76 -11.43 -3.60 17.63
C GLU A 76 -12.82 -3.34 18.22
N GLN A 77 -13.82 -3.02 17.38
CA GLN A 77 -15.19 -2.75 17.83
C GLN A 77 -16.04 -4.02 18.03
N VAL A 78 -15.58 -5.19 17.56
CA VAL A 78 -16.34 -6.46 17.63
C VAL A 78 -16.08 -7.21 18.95
N GLN A 79 -15.06 -6.81 19.72
CA GLN A 79 -14.65 -7.49 20.98
C GLN A 79 -15.45 -7.04 22.22
N GLU A 80 -16.24 -5.97 22.18
CA GLU A 80 -16.98 -5.45 23.35
C GLU A 80 -18.43 -5.95 23.48
N ARG A 81 -18.74 -7.15 22.98
CA ARG A 81 -19.99 -7.84 23.35
C ARG A 81 -19.67 -9.01 24.29
N PRO A 82 -19.83 -8.84 25.61
CA PRO A 82 -19.70 -9.98 26.52
C PRO A 82 -20.81 -10.97 26.17
N VAL A 83 -20.41 -12.14 25.64
CA VAL A 83 -21.30 -13.29 25.54
C VAL A 83 -21.58 -13.73 26.98
N MET A 84 -22.70 -13.28 27.52
CA MET A 84 -23.28 -13.80 28.76
C MET A 84 -23.51 -15.30 28.55
N HIS A 85 -22.61 -16.13 29.07
CA HIS A 85 -22.86 -17.55 29.20
C HIS A 85 -23.98 -17.74 30.22
N GLN A 86 -25.23 -17.75 29.75
CA GLN A 86 -26.35 -18.22 30.55
C GLN A 86 -26.17 -19.73 30.72
N THR A 87 -25.58 -20.10 31.87
CA THR A 87 -25.47 -21.48 32.34
C THR A 87 -26.86 -22.12 32.33
N ILE A 88 -27.06 -23.07 31.42
CA ILE A 88 -28.19 -24.01 31.46
C ILE A 88 -27.97 -24.88 32.71
N GLY A 89 -28.81 -24.68 33.73
CA GLY A 89 -28.78 -25.53 34.93
C GLY A 89 -29.15 -26.97 34.57
N PRO A 90 -28.57 -27.98 35.24
CA PRO A 90 -28.92 -29.36 34.96
C PRO A 90 -30.35 -29.62 35.46
N ASN A 91 -31.23 -30.01 34.54
CA ASN A 91 -32.56 -30.50 34.83
C ASN A 91 -32.60 -31.99 34.47
N GLU A 92 -32.53 -32.86 35.46
CA GLU A 92 -32.99 -34.25 35.34
C GLU A 92 -33.59 -34.71 36.67
N PRO A 93 -34.88 -35.07 36.70
CA PRO A 93 -35.46 -35.91 37.73
C PRO A 93 -35.66 -37.34 37.18
N GLN A 94 -35.04 -38.33 37.83
CA GLN A 94 -35.52 -39.72 37.92
C GLN A 94 -35.12 -40.27 39.30
#